data_AF-A0A8D8KV38-F1
#
_entry.id   AF-A0A8D8KV38-F1
#
_cell.length_a   1.000
_cell.length_b   1.000
_cell.length_c   1.000
_cell.angle_alpha   90.00
_cell.angle_beta   90.00
_cell.angle_gamma   90.00
#
_symmetry.space_group_name_H-M   'P 1'
#
loop_
_entity.id
_entity.type
_entity.pdbx_description
1 polymer ?
#
loop_
_entity_poly.entity_id
_entity_poly.type
_entity_poly.pdbx_seq_one_letter_code
_entity_poly.pdbx_strand_id
1 'polypeptide(L)'
;MMNAVDLERVKVHEADACLVLANKYCQDPDAEDAANIMRVISIKDYSDDIRVIIQLMQYHNKAYLLNIPSWDWKQGDDVICLAELKLGFIAQSCLAPGFSTMMANLFAMRSFKTSPDMQVWTNDYLRGTGMEMYTETLSPSFIGMPFAQATELCFTKLKLLLLAIEIKGEEGADSKISINPRGAKILANTQGFFIAQSADEVKRAWFYCKACHDDIKDETLIKKCKCKNLINRNRRSNIPSPSPNQMLNSTKQVNKVKPNVNRQPPDNIVSPSTYNRPTSRGSGSGAQNQNGVTLQAGIADDQSKDFDFEKTEMKYDSTGMFHWSPAKSLEECILDRNQAAMTVLNGHVVVCLFADPDSPLIGLRNLVMPLRASNFHYHELKHVVIVGSVEYIRREWKMLQNLPKISVLNGSPLSRADLRAVNVNLCDMCCILSAKVPSNDDPTLADKEAILASLNIKAMTFDDTIGVLSQRGSEQDNLTPVGSPIVLQRRGSVYGANVPMITELVNDSNVQFLDQDDDDDPDTELYLTQPFACGTAFAVSVLDSLMSTTYFNQNALTLIRSLITGGATPELELILAEGAGLRGGYSTPESLSNRDRCRVGQISLYDGPLAQFGEAGKYGDLFVAALKSYGMLCI
;
A
#
# COMPACT_ATOMS: atom_id res chain seq x y z
N MET A 1 1.24 -23.47 27.46
CA MET A 1 1.05 -23.30 26.01
C MET A 1 2.35 -22.92 25.27
N MET A 2 3.43 -22.62 26.00
CA MET A 2 4.77 -22.34 25.47
C MET A 2 5.75 -23.11 26.35
N ASN A 3 6.50 -24.03 25.77
CA ASN A 3 7.39 -24.94 26.51
C ASN A 3 8.64 -25.16 25.66
N ALA A 4 9.80 -24.81 26.19
CA ALA A 4 11.08 -24.96 25.49
C ALA A 4 11.34 -26.41 25.05
N VAL A 5 10.81 -27.41 25.77
CA VAL A 5 10.91 -28.84 25.37
C VAL A 5 10.15 -29.13 24.07
N ASP A 6 9.04 -28.45 23.81
CA ASP A 6 8.30 -28.59 22.55
C ASP A 6 9.02 -27.87 21.39
N LEU A 7 9.68 -26.72 21.66
CA LEU A 7 10.52 -26.00 20.68
C LEU A 7 11.78 -26.81 20.30
N GLU A 8 12.43 -27.43 21.28
CA GLU A 8 13.53 -28.39 21.08
C GLU A 8 13.07 -29.58 20.23
N ARG A 9 11.91 -30.17 20.54
CA ARG A 9 11.36 -31.33 19.80
C ARG A 9 11.10 -31.03 18.33
N VAL A 10 10.65 -29.81 18.00
CA VAL A 10 10.44 -29.38 16.60
C VAL A 10 11.67 -28.72 15.97
N LYS A 11 12.81 -28.69 16.69
CA LYS A 11 14.11 -28.18 16.21
C LYS A 11 14.04 -26.74 15.70
N VAL A 12 13.43 -25.84 16.47
CA VAL A 12 13.31 -24.40 16.10
C VAL A 12 14.67 -23.80 15.71
N HIS A 13 15.76 -24.17 16.39
CA HIS A 13 17.12 -23.70 16.09
C HIS A 13 17.72 -24.21 14.75
N GLU A 14 17.12 -25.22 14.10
CA GLU A 14 17.46 -25.69 12.74
C GLU A 14 16.45 -25.21 11.69
N ALA A 15 15.36 -24.55 12.11
CA ALA A 15 14.28 -24.14 11.21
C ALA A 15 14.60 -22.81 10.50
N ASP A 16 14.18 -22.71 9.24
CA ASP A 16 14.38 -21.53 8.40
C ASP A 16 13.47 -20.35 8.79
N ALA A 17 12.23 -20.64 9.21
CA ALA A 17 11.29 -19.66 9.75
C ALA A 17 10.22 -20.31 10.64
N CYS A 18 9.57 -19.50 11.48
CA CYS A 18 8.36 -19.88 12.20
C CYS A 18 7.14 -19.08 11.70
N LEU A 19 6.05 -19.78 11.38
CA LEU A 19 4.78 -19.21 10.88
C LEU A 19 3.74 -19.25 12.01
N VAL A 20 3.32 -18.09 12.52
CA VAL A 20 2.30 -17.96 13.57
C VAL A 20 0.98 -17.53 12.94
N LEU A 21 0.04 -18.47 12.84
CA LEU A 21 -1.30 -18.26 12.27
C LEU A 21 -2.28 -17.79 13.35
N ALA A 22 -3.24 -16.95 12.96
CA ALA A 22 -4.28 -16.43 13.85
C ALA A 22 -5.66 -17.01 13.50
N ASN A 23 -6.47 -17.30 14.53
CA ASN A 23 -7.87 -17.67 14.29
C ASN A 23 -8.71 -16.44 13.88
N LYS A 24 -9.00 -16.32 12.59
CA LYS A 24 -9.82 -15.23 12.01
C LYS A 24 -11.23 -15.12 12.56
N TYR A 25 -11.79 -16.24 13.04
CA TYR A 25 -13.17 -16.35 13.53
C TYR A 25 -13.22 -16.42 15.07
N CYS A 26 -12.21 -15.84 15.74
CA CYS A 26 -12.21 -15.71 17.19
C CYS A 26 -13.27 -14.71 17.68
N GLN A 27 -13.76 -14.92 18.90
CA GLN A 27 -14.76 -14.05 19.52
C GLN A 27 -14.15 -12.76 20.10
N ASP A 28 -12.87 -12.79 20.46
CA ASP A 28 -12.08 -11.65 20.94
C ASP A 28 -10.77 -11.58 20.13
N PRO A 29 -10.68 -10.68 19.12
CA PRO A 29 -9.48 -10.49 18.31
C PRO A 29 -8.26 -10.00 19.09
N ASP A 30 -8.46 -9.23 20.16
CA ASP A 30 -7.36 -8.71 20.98
C ASP A 30 -6.76 -9.81 21.86
N ALA A 31 -7.58 -10.75 22.36
CA ALA A 31 -7.09 -11.91 23.10
C ALA A 31 -6.32 -12.91 22.22
N GLU A 32 -6.77 -13.15 20.98
CA GLU A 32 -6.07 -14.01 20.01
C GLU A 32 -4.72 -13.37 19.59
N ASP A 33 -4.69 -12.07 19.32
CA ASP A 33 -3.46 -11.34 19.04
C ASP A 33 -2.48 -11.38 20.22
N ALA A 34 -2.96 -11.16 21.45
CA ALA A 34 -2.12 -11.27 22.65
C ALA A 34 -1.54 -12.67 22.83
N ALA A 35 -2.32 -13.72 22.54
CA ALA A 35 -1.82 -15.10 22.54
C ALA A 35 -0.74 -15.32 21.48
N ASN A 36 -0.91 -14.76 20.27
CA ASN A 36 0.07 -14.84 19.18
C ASN A 36 1.36 -14.05 19.48
N ILE A 37 1.26 -12.85 20.04
CA ILE A 37 2.42 -12.06 20.50
C ILE A 37 3.22 -12.84 21.56
N MET A 38 2.54 -13.47 22.52
CA MET A 38 3.20 -14.33 23.51
C MET A 38 3.88 -15.55 22.86
N ARG A 39 3.30 -16.16 21.81
CA ARG A 39 3.95 -17.24 21.03
C ARG A 39 5.27 -16.74 20.43
N VAL A 40 5.27 -15.55 19.81
CA VAL A 40 6.49 -14.92 19.26
C VAL A 40 7.54 -14.68 20.34
N ILE A 41 7.17 -14.12 21.50
CA ILE A 41 8.10 -13.91 22.63
C ILE A 41 8.76 -15.23 23.04
N SER A 42 8.00 -16.33 23.18
CA SER A 42 8.58 -17.62 23.54
C SER A 42 9.48 -18.23 22.45
N ILE A 43 9.24 -17.94 21.17
CA ILE A 43 10.10 -18.39 20.07
C ILE A 43 11.42 -17.60 20.11
N LYS A 44 11.32 -16.27 20.17
CA LYS A 44 12.44 -15.32 20.17
C LYS A 44 13.30 -15.33 21.45
N ASP A 45 12.78 -15.87 22.56
CA ASP A 45 13.53 -16.14 23.81
C ASP A 45 14.34 -17.45 23.73
N TYR A 46 13.86 -18.44 22.96
CA TYR A 46 14.57 -19.71 22.73
C TYR A 46 15.58 -19.62 21.58
N SER A 47 15.27 -18.86 20.52
CA SER A 47 16.15 -18.58 19.39
C SER A 47 15.85 -17.17 18.87
N ASP A 48 16.82 -16.26 19.01
CA ASP A 48 16.73 -14.86 18.61
C ASP A 48 16.87 -14.67 17.08
N ASP A 49 17.84 -15.36 16.47
CA ASP A 49 18.15 -15.31 15.04
C ASP A 49 17.09 -15.92 14.10
N ILE A 50 16.05 -16.61 14.62
CA ILE A 50 15.03 -17.24 13.75
C ILE A 50 14.07 -16.19 13.17
N ARG A 51 13.81 -16.28 11.86
CA ARG A 51 12.78 -15.47 11.19
C ARG A 51 11.37 -15.86 11.66
N VAL A 52 10.56 -14.90 12.08
CA VAL A 52 9.18 -15.13 12.52
C VAL A 52 8.20 -14.31 11.68
N ILE A 53 7.21 -14.99 11.09
CA ILE A 53 6.11 -14.35 10.35
C ILE A 53 4.81 -14.61 11.11
N ILE A 54 4.12 -13.54 11.50
CA ILE A 54 2.93 -13.59 12.36
C ILE A 54 1.72 -12.92 11.70
N GLN A 55 0.57 -13.57 11.78
CA GLN A 55 -0.73 -12.94 11.53
C GLN A 55 -1.21 -12.22 12.79
N LEU A 56 -1.68 -10.98 12.61
CA LEU A 56 -2.45 -10.25 13.63
C LEU A 56 -3.80 -9.83 13.07
N MET A 57 -4.83 -9.87 13.89
CA MET A 57 -6.15 -9.37 13.57
C MET A 57 -6.15 -7.84 13.55
N GLN A 58 -5.61 -7.20 14.60
CA GLN A 58 -5.72 -5.77 14.85
C GLN A 58 -4.42 -5.01 14.60
N TYR A 59 -4.53 -3.76 14.14
CA TYR A 59 -3.36 -2.92 13.83
C TYR A 59 -2.67 -2.39 15.08
N HIS A 60 -3.39 -2.03 16.14
CA HIS A 60 -2.76 -1.51 17.37
C HIS A 60 -1.89 -2.55 18.09
N ASN A 61 -2.22 -3.84 17.98
CA ASN A 61 -1.45 -4.93 18.59
C ASN A 61 -0.06 -5.11 17.94
N LYS A 62 0.11 -4.68 16.69
CA LYS A 62 1.39 -4.69 15.96
C LYS A 62 2.50 -3.92 16.69
N ALA A 63 2.13 -2.85 17.41
CA ALA A 63 3.08 -2.05 18.18
C ALA A 63 3.79 -2.85 19.28
N TYR A 64 3.17 -3.91 19.83
CA TYR A 64 3.78 -4.73 20.87
C TYR A 64 4.96 -5.57 20.36
N LEU A 65 4.92 -6.01 19.09
CA LEU A 65 6.03 -6.76 18.48
C LEU A 65 7.28 -5.90 18.30
N LEU A 66 7.12 -4.62 17.96
CA LEU A 66 8.22 -3.65 17.84
C LEU A 66 8.94 -3.36 19.17
N ASN A 67 8.37 -3.77 20.31
CA ASN A 67 8.99 -3.65 21.63
C ASN A 67 9.80 -4.91 22.04
N ILE A 68 9.80 -5.98 21.22
CA ILE A 68 10.58 -7.20 21.48
C ILE A 68 12.03 -6.95 21.02
N PRO A 69 13.05 -7.07 21.90
CA PRO A 69 14.43 -6.69 21.53
C PRO A 69 15.06 -7.50 20.40
N SER A 70 14.63 -8.75 20.21
CA SER A 70 15.08 -9.68 19.16
C SER A 70 14.14 -9.72 17.95
N TRP A 71 13.21 -8.78 17.83
CA TRP A 71 12.39 -8.59 16.63
C TRP A 71 13.12 -7.67 15.64
N ASP A 72 13.52 -8.21 14.48
CA ASP A 72 14.26 -7.49 13.46
C ASP A 72 13.64 -7.68 12.07
N TRP A 73 12.94 -6.66 11.60
CA TRP A 73 12.37 -6.63 10.26
C TRP A 73 13.43 -6.73 9.14
N LYS A 74 14.71 -6.41 9.42
CA LYS A 74 15.81 -6.58 8.46
C LYS A 74 16.23 -8.04 8.30
N GLN A 75 15.94 -8.89 9.27
CA GLN A 75 16.08 -10.36 9.17
C GLN A 75 14.85 -11.01 8.51
N GLY A 76 13.81 -10.22 8.22
CA GLY A 76 12.56 -10.67 7.63
C GLY A 76 11.50 -11.07 8.66
N ASP A 77 11.59 -10.58 9.91
CA ASP A 77 10.48 -10.69 10.84
C ASP A 77 9.29 -9.84 10.34
N ASP A 78 8.22 -10.51 9.91
CA ASP A 78 7.12 -9.92 9.14
C ASP A 78 5.79 -10.02 9.90
N VAL A 79 5.00 -8.94 9.87
CA VAL A 79 3.64 -8.90 10.46
C VAL A 79 2.58 -8.73 9.38
N ILE A 80 1.74 -9.74 9.21
CA ILE A 80 0.58 -9.74 8.32
C ILE A 80 -0.63 -9.30 9.16
N CYS A 81 -0.87 -8.00 9.23
CA CYS A 81 -2.03 -7.44 9.92
C CYS A 81 -3.27 -7.48 9.01
N LEU A 82 -4.24 -8.35 9.33
CA LEU A 82 -5.42 -8.58 8.50
C LEU A 82 -6.30 -7.32 8.39
N ALA A 83 -6.52 -6.56 9.46
CA ALA A 83 -7.25 -5.30 9.40
C ALA A 83 -6.54 -4.22 8.54
N GLU A 84 -5.20 -4.15 8.59
CA GLU A 84 -4.40 -3.23 7.75
C GLU A 84 -4.56 -3.58 6.26
N LEU A 85 -4.39 -4.86 5.92
CA LEU A 85 -4.42 -5.33 4.55
C LEU A 85 -5.84 -5.30 3.96
N LYS A 86 -6.84 -5.83 4.67
CA LYS A 86 -8.25 -5.83 4.27
C LYS A 86 -8.73 -4.42 3.92
N LEU A 87 -8.62 -3.50 4.87
CA LEU A 87 -9.10 -2.13 4.68
C LEU A 87 -8.24 -1.36 3.68
N GLY A 88 -6.94 -1.68 3.56
CA GLY A 88 -6.08 -1.15 2.50
C GLY A 88 -6.51 -1.56 1.09
N PHE A 89 -6.86 -2.83 0.85
CA PHE A 89 -7.38 -3.30 -0.44
C PHE A 89 -8.73 -2.67 -0.79
N ILE A 90 -9.63 -2.56 0.18
CA ILE A 90 -10.93 -1.89 0.01
C ILE A 90 -10.72 -0.39 -0.27
N ALA A 91 -9.79 0.28 0.41
CA ALA A 91 -9.44 1.68 0.17
C ALA A 91 -8.89 1.93 -1.24
N GLN A 92 -7.96 1.09 -1.73
CA GLN A 92 -7.49 1.21 -3.12
C GLN A 92 -8.60 0.92 -4.13
N SER A 93 -9.54 0.02 -3.82
CA SER A 93 -10.70 -0.24 -4.68
C SER A 93 -11.67 0.96 -4.76
N CYS A 94 -11.70 1.84 -3.75
CA CYS A 94 -12.41 3.12 -3.83
C CYS A 94 -11.75 4.12 -4.81
N LEU A 95 -10.47 3.92 -5.14
CA LEU A 95 -9.72 4.73 -6.11
C LEU A 95 -9.76 4.10 -7.51
N ALA A 96 -9.66 2.78 -7.58
CA ALA A 96 -9.73 1.96 -8.80
C ALA A 96 -10.52 0.67 -8.53
N PRO A 97 -11.83 0.61 -8.85
CA PRO A 97 -12.65 -0.59 -8.69
C PRO A 97 -12.00 -1.85 -9.29
N GLY A 98 -12.16 -2.99 -8.63
CA GLY A 98 -11.53 -4.26 -9.02
C GLY A 98 -10.05 -4.44 -8.62
N PHE A 99 -9.39 -3.40 -8.09
CA PHE A 99 -7.99 -3.49 -7.66
C PHE A 99 -7.75 -4.54 -6.57
N SER A 100 -8.68 -4.69 -5.61
CA SER A 100 -8.63 -5.73 -4.57
C SER A 100 -8.53 -7.14 -5.16
N THR A 101 -9.39 -7.47 -6.13
CA THR A 101 -9.42 -8.76 -6.85
C THR A 101 -8.15 -8.99 -7.64
N MET A 102 -7.73 -7.99 -8.44
CA MET A 102 -6.49 -8.06 -9.22
C MET A 102 -5.30 -8.39 -8.31
N MET A 103 -5.16 -7.69 -7.19
CA MET A 103 -4.07 -7.94 -6.25
C MET A 103 -4.21 -9.28 -5.51
N ALA A 104 -5.41 -9.66 -5.05
CA ALA A 104 -5.63 -10.95 -4.41
C ALA A 104 -5.24 -12.13 -5.32
N ASN A 105 -5.48 -11.99 -6.63
CA ASN A 105 -5.08 -12.98 -7.63
C ASN A 105 -3.54 -13.07 -7.81
N LEU A 106 -2.80 -11.96 -7.71
CA LEU A 106 -1.34 -11.92 -7.88
C LEU A 106 -0.52 -12.60 -6.77
N PHE A 107 -1.15 -12.93 -5.63
CA PHE A 107 -0.49 -13.59 -4.48
C PHE A 107 -0.96 -15.02 -4.23
N ALA A 108 -2.12 -15.39 -4.76
CA ALA A 108 -2.62 -16.75 -4.74
C ALA A 108 -1.97 -17.56 -5.87
N MET A 109 -1.16 -18.56 -5.54
CA MET A 109 -0.62 -19.48 -6.53
C MET A 109 -1.74 -20.29 -7.17
N ARG A 110 -1.98 -20.11 -8.48
CA ARG A 110 -3.09 -20.75 -9.19
C ARG A 110 -2.70 -21.24 -10.57
N SER A 111 -2.97 -22.53 -10.82
CA SER A 111 -2.94 -23.08 -12.18
C SER A 111 -4.28 -22.85 -12.86
N PHE A 112 -4.29 -22.11 -13.97
CA PHE A 112 -5.48 -21.96 -14.80
C PHE A 112 -5.52 -23.00 -15.93
N LYS A 113 -6.73 -23.34 -16.38
CA LYS A 113 -6.97 -24.07 -17.64
C LYS A 113 -8.08 -23.34 -18.38
N THR A 114 -7.78 -22.88 -19.60
CA THR A 114 -8.80 -22.33 -20.50
C THR A 114 -9.45 -23.47 -21.29
N SER A 115 -10.73 -23.32 -21.61
CA SER A 115 -11.45 -24.27 -22.48
C SER A 115 -12.27 -23.52 -23.53
N PRO A 116 -12.50 -24.08 -24.73
CA PRO A 116 -13.33 -23.44 -25.75
C PRO A 116 -14.82 -23.40 -25.36
N ASP A 117 -15.23 -24.19 -24.37
CA ASP A 117 -16.62 -24.29 -23.90
C ASP A 117 -16.95 -23.24 -22.82
N MET A 118 -15.94 -22.62 -22.19
CA MET A 118 -16.10 -21.52 -21.22
C MET A 118 -16.42 -20.19 -21.92
N GLN A 119 -17.16 -19.33 -21.22
CA GLN A 119 -17.44 -17.97 -21.70
C GLN A 119 -16.13 -17.17 -21.89
N VAL A 120 -16.14 -16.21 -22.82
CA VAL A 120 -14.93 -15.46 -23.21
C VAL A 120 -14.34 -14.69 -22.04
N TRP A 121 -15.18 -14.00 -21.25
CA TRP A 121 -14.72 -13.24 -20.09
C TRP A 121 -14.07 -14.16 -19.04
N THR A 122 -14.61 -15.36 -18.81
CA THR A 122 -14.07 -16.33 -17.85
C THR A 122 -12.70 -16.83 -18.31
N ASN A 123 -12.52 -17.11 -19.60
CA ASN A 123 -11.23 -17.52 -20.16
C ASN A 123 -10.16 -16.43 -20.03
N ASP A 124 -10.51 -15.16 -20.29
CA ASP A 124 -9.56 -14.05 -20.16
C ASP A 124 -9.27 -13.68 -18.70
N TYR A 125 -10.27 -13.76 -17.83
CA TYR A 125 -10.09 -13.64 -16.38
C TYR A 125 -9.17 -14.75 -15.84
N LEU A 126 -9.39 -16.00 -16.22
CA LEU A 126 -8.56 -17.15 -15.82
C LEU A 126 -7.09 -16.97 -16.22
N ARG A 127 -6.80 -16.42 -17.40
CA ARG A 127 -5.42 -16.05 -17.80
C ARG A 127 -4.80 -15.04 -16.83
N GLY A 128 -5.58 -14.06 -16.38
CA GLY A 128 -5.18 -13.10 -15.34
C GLY A 128 -4.94 -13.75 -13.98
N THR A 129 -5.75 -14.75 -13.58
CA THR A 129 -5.55 -15.48 -12.32
C THR A 129 -4.27 -16.33 -12.27
N GLY A 130 -3.69 -16.66 -13.43
CA GLY A 130 -2.41 -17.36 -13.54
C GLY A 130 -1.18 -16.46 -13.56
N MET A 131 -1.33 -15.17 -13.27
CA MET A 131 -0.23 -14.22 -13.16
C MET A 131 0.13 -14.04 -11.69
N GLU A 132 1.42 -14.11 -11.36
CA GLU A 132 1.94 -14.02 -10.00
C GLU A 132 3.02 -12.93 -9.90
N MET A 133 3.25 -12.43 -8.67
CA MET A 133 4.32 -11.49 -8.38
C MET A 133 5.66 -12.17 -8.02
N TYR A 134 6.71 -11.78 -8.74
CA TYR A 134 8.06 -12.34 -8.61
C TYR A 134 9.14 -11.26 -8.43
N THR A 135 10.27 -11.64 -7.83
CA THR A 135 11.47 -10.81 -7.70
C THR A 135 12.66 -11.45 -8.40
N GLU A 136 13.42 -10.66 -9.17
CA GLU A 136 14.61 -11.14 -9.87
C GLU A 136 15.63 -10.01 -10.04
N THR A 137 16.92 -10.35 -10.08
CA THR A 137 17.94 -9.33 -10.37
C THR A 137 17.97 -8.99 -11.86
N LEU A 138 18.01 -7.70 -12.20
CA LEU A 138 18.14 -7.26 -13.59
C LEU A 138 19.55 -7.55 -14.14
N SER A 139 19.64 -8.00 -15.39
CA SER A 139 20.93 -8.28 -16.02
C SER A 139 21.83 -7.02 -16.15
N PRO A 140 23.15 -7.19 -16.31
CA PRO A 140 24.06 -6.06 -16.59
C PRO A 140 23.72 -5.26 -17.86
N SER A 141 22.86 -5.77 -18.76
CA SER A 141 22.43 -5.05 -19.97
C SER A 141 21.50 -3.87 -19.67
N PHE A 142 20.87 -3.85 -18.50
CA PHE A 142 19.97 -2.77 -18.08
C PHE A 142 20.72 -1.62 -17.36
N ILE A 143 21.97 -1.81 -16.96
CA ILE A 143 22.71 -0.81 -16.16
C ILE A 143 22.79 0.54 -16.89
N GLY A 144 22.36 1.61 -16.21
CA GLY A 144 22.31 2.97 -16.74
C GLY A 144 21.08 3.29 -17.61
N MET A 145 20.25 2.30 -17.93
CA MET A 145 18.99 2.48 -18.64
C MET A 145 17.94 3.14 -17.71
N PRO A 146 17.17 4.14 -18.17
CA PRO A 146 16.03 4.66 -17.43
C PRO A 146 14.97 3.57 -17.21
N PHE A 147 14.28 3.60 -16.06
CA PHE A 147 13.25 2.62 -15.70
C PHE A 147 12.21 2.40 -16.81
N ALA A 148 11.66 3.46 -17.40
CA ALA A 148 10.67 3.36 -18.48
C ALA A 148 11.20 2.60 -19.73
N GLN A 149 12.48 2.76 -20.09
CA GLN A 149 13.08 2.03 -21.21
C GLN A 149 13.36 0.56 -20.85
N ALA A 150 13.74 0.29 -19.59
CA ALA A 150 13.90 -1.08 -19.10
C ALA A 150 12.55 -1.82 -19.09
N THR A 151 11.49 -1.17 -18.60
CA THR A 151 10.12 -1.70 -18.57
C THR A 151 9.56 -1.93 -19.97
N GLU A 152 9.76 -1.00 -20.92
CA GLU A 152 9.42 -1.23 -22.34
C GLU A 152 10.11 -2.47 -22.91
N LEU A 153 11.41 -2.66 -22.64
CA LEU A 153 12.17 -3.81 -23.14
C LEU A 153 11.65 -5.11 -22.51
N CYS A 154 11.44 -5.13 -21.19
CA CYS A 154 10.89 -6.27 -20.47
C CYS A 154 9.51 -6.67 -21.03
N PHE A 155 8.62 -5.70 -21.25
CA PHE A 155 7.28 -5.98 -21.75
C PHE A 155 7.29 -6.44 -23.22
N THR A 156 7.98 -5.70 -24.10
CA THR A 156 7.95 -5.97 -25.55
C THR A 156 8.73 -7.22 -25.94
N LYS A 157 9.95 -7.41 -25.42
CA LYS A 157 10.86 -8.52 -25.79
C LYS A 157 10.81 -9.70 -24.83
N LEU A 158 10.67 -9.47 -23.52
CA LEU A 158 10.73 -10.57 -22.53
C LEU A 158 9.34 -11.08 -22.13
N LYS A 159 8.26 -10.38 -22.48
CA LYS A 159 6.88 -10.63 -22.00
C LYS A 159 6.76 -10.59 -20.47
N LEU A 160 7.52 -9.70 -19.84
CA LEU A 160 7.54 -9.49 -18.38
C LEU A 160 7.09 -8.08 -18.04
N LEU A 161 6.12 -7.95 -17.13
CA LEU A 161 5.65 -6.65 -16.64
C LEU A 161 6.48 -6.22 -15.42
N LEU A 162 7.46 -5.32 -15.63
CA LEU A 162 8.30 -4.77 -14.56
C LEU A 162 7.58 -3.62 -13.83
N LEU A 163 7.10 -3.86 -12.61
CA LEU A 163 6.35 -2.89 -11.80
C LEU A 163 7.23 -1.91 -11.01
N ALA A 164 8.25 -2.43 -10.35
CA ALA A 164 9.03 -1.71 -9.35
C ALA A 164 10.50 -2.16 -9.35
N ILE A 165 11.36 -1.35 -8.75
CA ILE A 165 12.77 -1.68 -8.51
C ILE A 165 13.20 -1.36 -7.09
N GLU A 166 14.16 -2.10 -6.59
CA GLU A 166 14.91 -1.77 -5.37
C GLU A 166 15.90 -0.64 -5.66
N ILE A 167 15.76 0.48 -4.94
CA ILE A 167 16.73 1.58 -4.93
C ILE A 167 17.50 1.49 -3.61
N LYS A 168 18.80 1.23 -3.69
CA LYS A 168 19.69 1.15 -2.53
C LYS A 168 19.96 2.55 -1.98
N GLY A 169 19.85 2.72 -0.66
CA GLY A 169 20.17 3.98 0.00
C GLY A 169 21.65 4.34 -0.11
N GLU A 170 21.95 5.63 0.00
CA GLU A 170 23.34 6.12 0.14
C GLU A 170 23.82 5.95 1.59
N GLU A 171 25.13 5.77 1.78
CA GLU A 171 25.83 5.75 3.07
C GLU A 171 25.21 4.92 4.22
N GLY A 172 24.57 3.79 3.89
CA GLY A 172 24.00 2.86 4.88
C GLY A 172 22.54 3.11 5.24
N ALA A 173 21.86 4.02 4.53
CA ALA A 173 20.40 4.08 4.54
C ALA A 173 19.79 2.82 3.90
N ASP A 174 18.62 2.41 4.41
CA ASP A 174 17.96 1.17 3.98
C ASP A 174 17.48 1.22 2.52
N SER A 175 17.48 0.04 1.87
CA SER A 175 16.93 -0.12 0.51
C SER A 175 15.45 0.22 0.47
N LYS A 176 15.04 1.05 -0.50
CA LYS A 176 13.65 1.46 -0.72
C LYS A 176 13.10 0.83 -1.99
N ILE A 177 11.97 0.13 -1.88
CA ILE A 177 11.21 -0.32 -3.05
C ILE A 177 10.55 0.90 -3.69
N SER A 178 10.77 1.09 -4.99
CA SER A 178 10.23 2.22 -5.75
C SER A 178 9.36 1.71 -6.90
N ILE A 179 8.06 2.06 -6.85
CA ILE A 179 7.03 1.62 -7.80
C ILE A 179 6.97 2.63 -8.95
N ASN A 180 7.16 2.16 -10.19
CA ASN A 180 7.21 2.97 -11.41
C ASN A 180 8.00 4.31 -11.25
N PRO A 181 9.29 4.29 -10.87
CA PRO A 181 10.04 5.50 -10.58
C PRO A 181 10.31 6.33 -11.83
N ARG A 182 9.98 7.63 -11.77
CA ARG A 182 10.29 8.60 -12.83
C ARG A 182 11.78 8.95 -12.81
N GLY A 183 12.44 8.83 -13.97
CA GLY A 183 13.83 9.26 -14.17
C GLY A 183 14.92 8.39 -13.53
N ALA A 184 14.57 7.47 -12.63
CA ALA A 184 15.53 6.54 -12.03
C ALA A 184 16.21 5.67 -13.11
N LYS A 185 17.50 5.41 -12.92
CA LYS A 185 18.31 4.52 -13.77
C LYS A 185 18.59 3.23 -13.03
N ILE A 186 18.55 2.11 -13.76
CA ILE A 186 18.90 0.80 -13.20
C ILE A 186 20.39 0.78 -12.82
N LEU A 187 20.69 0.35 -11.60
CA LEU A 187 22.06 0.20 -11.10
C LEU A 187 22.53 -1.26 -11.21
N ALA A 188 23.80 -1.51 -10.89
CA ALA A 188 24.32 -2.87 -10.83
C ALA A 188 23.66 -3.63 -9.67
N ASN A 189 23.22 -4.86 -9.93
CA ASN A 189 22.54 -5.72 -8.95
C ASN A 189 21.29 -5.06 -8.32
N THR A 190 20.50 -4.33 -9.12
CA THR A 190 19.15 -3.90 -8.77
C THR A 190 18.18 -5.08 -8.89
N GLN A 191 17.41 -5.35 -7.83
CA GLN A 191 16.27 -6.26 -7.89
C GLN A 191 15.08 -5.56 -8.57
N GLY A 192 14.45 -6.24 -9.52
CA GLY A 192 13.19 -5.84 -10.15
C GLY A 192 12.04 -6.71 -9.66
N PHE A 193 10.85 -6.11 -9.61
CA PHE A 193 9.60 -6.74 -9.22
C PHE A 193 8.72 -6.89 -10.45
N PHE A 194 8.32 -8.12 -10.77
CA PHE A 194 7.66 -8.47 -12.01
C PHE A 194 6.31 -9.15 -11.76
N ILE A 195 5.37 -8.94 -12.68
CA ILE A 195 4.22 -9.83 -12.88
C ILE A 195 4.54 -10.75 -14.07
N ALA A 196 4.38 -12.07 -13.88
CA ALA A 196 4.62 -13.12 -14.89
C ALA A 196 3.84 -14.41 -14.55
N GLN A 197 3.80 -15.39 -15.46
CA GLN A 197 3.13 -16.69 -15.22
C GLN A 197 3.98 -17.69 -14.42
N SER A 198 5.30 -17.51 -14.35
CA SER A 198 6.18 -18.42 -13.61
C SER A 198 7.53 -17.78 -13.25
N ALA A 199 8.19 -18.32 -12.22
CA ALA A 199 9.54 -17.91 -11.85
C ALA A 199 10.59 -18.14 -12.96
N ASP A 200 10.44 -19.19 -13.78
CA ASP A 200 11.39 -19.48 -14.88
C ASP A 200 11.31 -18.40 -15.98
N GLU A 201 10.09 -17.92 -16.28
CA GLU A 201 9.89 -16.81 -17.20
C GLU A 201 10.61 -15.54 -16.76
N VAL A 202 10.64 -15.25 -15.45
CA VAL A 202 11.29 -14.06 -14.92
C VAL A 202 12.81 -14.15 -15.01
N LYS A 203 13.41 -15.37 -14.98
CA LYS A 203 14.86 -15.57 -15.21
C LYS A 203 15.33 -15.03 -16.55
N ARG A 204 14.45 -14.84 -17.55
CA ARG A 204 14.77 -14.15 -18.82
C ARG A 204 15.33 -12.74 -18.58
N ALA A 205 14.85 -12.01 -17.56
CA ALA A 205 15.35 -10.67 -17.21
C ALA A 205 16.80 -10.68 -16.70
N TRP A 206 17.21 -11.74 -15.99
CA TRP A 206 18.58 -11.95 -15.53
C TRP A 206 19.52 -12.42 -16.67
N PHE A 207 19.02 -13.29 -17.56
CA PHE A 207 19.82 -13.81 -18.67
C PHE A 207 19.90 -12.89 -19.90
N TYR A 208 19.07 -11.85 -19.98
CA TYR A 208 19.03 -10.96 -21.14
C TYR A 208 20.39 -10.29 -21.41
N CYS A 209 20.92 -10.50 -22.61
CA CYS A 209 22.17 -9.88 -23.04
C CYS A 209 21.98 -9.23 -24.40
N LYS A 210 22.06 -7.90 -24.47
CA LYS A 210 21.79 -7.16 -25.71
C LYS A 210 22.60 -7.68 -26.89
N ALA A 211 23.91 -7.90 -26.71
CA ALA A 211 24.79 -8.42 -27.78
C ALA A 211 24.54 -9.89 -28.16
N CYS A 212 23.93 -10.68 -27.28
CA CYS A 212 23.67 -12.10 -27.50
C CYS A 212 22.20 -12.34 -27.95
N HIS A 213 21.23 -11.45 -27.64
CA HIS A 213 19.78 -11.68 -27.75
C HIS A 213 18.95 -10.55 -28.42
N ASP A 214 19.52 -9.47 -28.96
CA ASP A 214 18.70 -8.35 -29.50
C ASP A 214 17.75 -8.77 -30.63
N ASP A 215 18.20 -9.66 -31.52
CA ASP A 215 17.45 -10.08 -32.72
C ASP A 215 16.53 -11.30 -32.48
N ILE A 216 16.46 -11.80 -31.25
CA ILE A 216 15.58 -12.93 -30.88
C ILE A 216 14.13 -12.43 -30.83
N LYS A 217 13.25 -13.09 -31.60
CA LYS A 217 11.79 -12.81 -31.62
C LYS A 217 10.97 -13.68 -30.67
N ASP A 218 11.48 -14.87 -30.33
CA ASP A 218 10.85 -15.86 -29.46
C ASP A 218 11.52 -15.81 -28.08
N GLU A 219 10.78 -15.31 -27.10
CA GLU A 219 11.22 -15.13 -25.71
C GLU A 219 11.69 -16.43 -25.03
N THR A 220 11.27 -17.61 -25.49
CA THR A 220 11.68 -18.91 -24.92
C THR A 220 13.14 -19.27 -25.23
N LEU A 221 13.74 -18.63 -26.23
CA LEU A 221 15.14 -18.81 -26.61
C LEU A 221 16.11 -17.97 -25.75
N ILE A 222 15.60 -17.05 -24.92
CA ILE A 222 16.39 -16.14 -24.07
C ILE A 222 16.90 -16.91 -22.84
N LYS A 223 18.04 -17.59 -23.01
CA LYS A 223 18.68 -18.44 -21.98
C LYS A 223 20.06 -17.91 -21.60
N LYS A 224 20.68 -18.51 -20.58
CA LYS A 224 22.01 -18.11 -20.08
C LYS A 224 23.07 -18.15 -21.20
N CYS A 225 23.48 -16.98 -21.66
CA CYS A 225 24.47 -16.83 -22.73
C CYS A 225 25.92 -17.03 -22.24
N LYS A 226 26.84 -17.25 -23.18
CA LYS A 226 28.29 -17.35 -22.91
C LYS A 226 29.02 -16.00 -22.91
N CYS A 227 28.29 -14.90 -23.14
CA CYS A 227 28.77 -13.53 -23.02
C CYS A 227 29.29 -13.31 -21.57
N LYS A 228 30.62 -13.38 -21.32
CA LYS A 228 31.21 -13.09 -19.97
C LYS A 228 30.77 -11.71 -19.50
N ASN A 229 30.11 -11.62 -18.33
CA ASN A 229 29.55 -10.39 -17.73
C ASN A 229 30.36 -9.14 -18.10
N LEU A 230 29.84 -8.35 -19.04
CA LEU A 230 30.66 -7.49 -19.91
C LEU A 230 31.11 -6.16 -19.27
N ILE A 231 31.03 -6.06 -17.95
CA ILE A 231 31.33 -4.86 -17.13
C ILE A 231 32.76 -4.34 -17.37
N ASN A 232 33.69 -5.21 -17.78
CA ASN A 232 35.10 -4.85 -18.01
C ASN A 232 35.43 -4.35 -19.43
N ARG A 233 34.52 -4.33 -20.41
CA ARG A 233 34.88 -3.95 -21.80
C ARG A 233 34.77 -2.45 -22.10
N ASN A 234 33.85 -1.73 -21.43
CA ASN A 234 33.64 -0.29 -21.65
C ASN A 234 34.70 0.64 -21.02
N ARG A 235 35.74 0.10 -20.37
CA ARG A 235 36.89 0.88 -19.87
C ARG A 235 38.13 0.88 -20.79
N ARG A 236 38.07 0.29 -21.99
CA ARG A 236 39.25 0.14 -22.88
C ARG A 236 39.16 0.72 -24.29
N SER A 237 38.03 1.32 -24.68
CA SER A 237 37.89 2.01 -25.96
C SER A 237 38.37 3.47 -25.88
N ASN A 238 39.66 3.71 -25.63
CA ASN A 238 40.31 5.02 -25.87
C ASN A 238 41.86 5.04 -25.82
N ILE A 239 42.56 3.96 -26.22
CA ILE A 239 44.02 3.98 -26.41
C ILE A 239 44.40 3.23 -27.71
N PRO A 240 45.14 3.84 -28.66
CA PRO A 240 45.65 3.14 -29.84
C PRO A 240 46.78 2.15 -29.51
N SER A 241 46.83 1.04 -30.25
CA SER A 241 47.86 0.00 -30.14
C SER A 241 49.20 0.39 -30.75
N PRO A 242 50.33 -0.09 -30.17
CA PRO A 242 51.50 -0.49 -30.94
C PRO A 242 51.73 -2.01 -30.94
N SER A 243 52.56 -2.43 -31.89
CA SER A 243 52.77 -3.84 -32.33
C SER A 243 53.75 -4.62 -31.42
N PRO A 244 53.84 -5.97 -31.53
CA PRO A 244 54.46 -6.80 -30.50
C PRO A 244 55.96 -7.01 -30.69
N ASN A 245 56.71 -6.98 -29.58
CA ASN A 245 57.92 -7.79 -29.38
C ASN A 245 58.44 -7.68 -27.94
N GLN A 246 58.48 -8.82 -27.23
CA GLN A 246 59.61 -9.32 -26.42
C GLN A 246 59.13 -10.34 -25.37
N MET A 247 59.73 -11.53 -25.40
CA MET A 247 59.67 -12.52 -24.32
C MET A 247 60.56 -12.06 -23.17
N LEU A 248 60.20 -12.40 -21.92
CA LEU A 248 61.12 -13.05 -20.97
C LEU A 248 60.40 -13.57 -19.72
N ASN A 249 60.96 -14.64 -19.15
CA ASN A 249 60.48 -15.34 -17.97
C ASN A 249 60.77 -14.55 -16.67
N SER A 250 60.04 -14.78 -15.57
CA SER A 250 60.52 -15.75 -14.55
C SER A 250 59.59 -15.98 -13.33
N THR A 251 59.57 -17.26 -12.93
CA THR A 251 59.43 -17.85 -11.57
C THR A 251 58.55 -17.25 -10.45
N LYS A 252 57.74 -18.17 -9.89
CA LYS A 252 57.10 -18.13 -8.57
C LYS A 252 58.08 -17.81 -7.42
N GLN A 253 57.60 -17.15 -6.37
CA GLN A 253 57.97 -17.47 -4.98
C GLN A 253 56.79 -17.27 -4.03
N VAL A 254 56.72 -18.12 -2.99
CA VAL A 254 55.72 -18.10 -1.92
C VAL A 254 56.49 -17.89 -0.62
N ASN A 255 55.97 -17.10 0.32
CA ASN A 255 56.44 -17.16 1.71
C ASN A 255 55.34 -16.85 2.73
N LYS A 256 55.26 -17.71 3.76
CA LYS A 256 54.49 -17.53 5.01
C LYS A 256 55.49 -17.33 6.15
N VAL A 257 55.31 -16.34 7.02
CA VAL A 257 55.79 -16.41 8.43
C VAL A 257 54.78 -15.73 9.37
N LYS A 258 54.69 -16.23 10.60
CA LYS A 258 53.79 -15.83 11.70
C LYS A 258 54.32 -14.62 12.49
N PRO A 259 53.49 -13.94 13.31
CA PRO A 259 53.95 -12.91 14.25
C PRO A 259 54.65 -13.52 15.48
N ASN A 260 55.42 -12.71 16.21
CA ASN A 260 55.89 -13.06 17.55
C ASN A 260 55.84 -11.86 18.53
N VAL A 261 55.72 -12.16 19.82
CA VAL A 261 55.31 -11.27 20.92
C VAL A 261 56.51 -10.97 21.84
N ASN A 262 56.49 -9.86 22.61
CA ASN A 262 57.31 -9.75 23.82
C ASN A 262 56.64 -9.04 25.01
N ARG A 263 57.11 -9.29 26.25
CA ARG A 263 56.34 -9.28 27.53
C ARG A 263 57.18 -8.84 28.77
N GLN A 264 56.65 -8.30 29.89
CA GLN A 264 55.24 -7.97 30.21
C GLN A 264 54.88 -6.74 31.13
N PRO A 265 55.15 -6.68 32.47
CA PRO A 265 54.07 -6.22 33.40
C PRO A 265 54.52 -5.36 34.63
N PRO A 266 53.70 -5.19 35.71
CA PRO A 266 52.24 -4.95 35.87
C PRO A 266 51.97 -3.58 36.61
N ASP A 267 50.78 -3.11 37.03
CA ASP A 267 49.70 -3.68 37.89
C ASP A 267 48.36 -2.89 37.84
N ASN A 268 47.22 -3.62 37.86
CA ASN A 268 45.96 -3.49 38.66
C ASN A 268 45.22 -2.11 38.85
N ILE A 269 43.88 -1.98 38.99
CA ILE A 269 42.69 -2.88 39.01
C ILE A 269 41.36 -2.06 38.80
N VAL A 270 40.37 -2.64 38.08
CA VAL A 270 38.87 -2.58 38.12
C VAL A 270 38.02 -1.30 38.47
N SER A 271 36.87 -1.17 37.77
CA SER A 271 35.74 -0.18 37.83
C SER A 271 34.68 -0.47 38.95
N PRO A 272 33.37 -0.06 38.96
CA PRO A 272 32.56 0.92 38.16
C PRO A 272 31.51 1.80 38.95
N SER A 273 30.70 2.60 38.22
CA SER A 273 29.23 2.86 38.44
C SER A 273 28.67 4.24 38.91
N THR A 274 27.57 4.64 38.23
CA THR A 274 26.35 5.39 38.69
C THR A 274 26.29 6.94 38.78
N TYR A 275 25.01 7.38 38.78
CA TYR A 275 24.38 8.67 39.16
C TYR A 275 24.19 9.73 38.06
N ASN A 276 23.18 10.61 38.11
CA ASN A 276 21.73 10.59 38.42
C ASN A 276 21.24 12.06 38.31
N ARG A 277 19.94 12.26 38.15
CA ARG A 277 19.24 13.57 38.02
C ARG A 277 19.18 14.37 39.34
N PRO A 278 19.08 15.71 39.28
CA PRO A 278 18.02 16.46 40.03
C PRO A 278 17.38 17.59 39.16
N THR A 279 16.07 17.84 39.05
CA THR A 279 14.98 18.22 39.99
C THR A 279 14.88 19.69 40.42
N SER A 280 13.96 20.41 39.76
CA SER A 280 13.08 21.54 40.18
C SER A 280 13.17 22.19 41.57
N ARG A 281 13.14 23.54 41.61
CA ARG A 281 12.07 24.44 42.19
C ARG A 281 12.62 25.83 42.56
N GLY A 282 11.77 26.86 42.54
CA GLY A 282 11.90 27.99 43.50
C GLY A 282 11.83 29.42 42.96
N SER A 283 10.64 30.00 43.02
CA SER A 283 10.24 31.42 42.91
C SER A 283 11.20 32.49 43.47
N GLY A 284 11.25 33.67 42.83
CA GLY A 284 11.87 34.89 43.41
C GLY A 284 11.66 36.16 42.57
N SER A 285 10.89 37.12 43.09
CA SER A 285 10.57 38.42 42.47
C SER A 285 11.60 39.51 42.78
N GLY A 286 11.84 40.46 41.86
CA GLY A 286 12.62 41.68 42.13
C GLY A 286 12.72 42.60 40.91
N ALA A 287 12.72 43.92 41.11
CA ALA A 287 12.52 44.91 40.05
C ALA A 287 13.72 45.83 39.75
N GLN A 288 13.67 46.47 38.58
CA GLN A 288 14.26 47.77 38.21
C GLN A 288 15.81 47.95 38.09
N ASN A 289 16.26 47.96 36.82
CA ASN A 289 16.67 49.18 36.08
C ASN A 289 17.82 50.08 36.64
N GLN A 290 18.97 50.15 35.94
CA GLN A 290 19.46 51.38 35.26
C GLN A 290 20.90 51.27 34.68
N ASN A 291 21.17 52.18 33.73
CA ASN A 291 22.46 52.62 33.16
C ASN A 291 23.22 51.66 32.25
N GLY A 292 23.19 51.98 30.96
CA GLY A 292 23.95 51.29 29.92
C GLY A 292 25.31 51.91 29.65
N VAL A 293 26.16 51.13 28.98
CA VAL A 293 27.30 51.61 28.20
C VAL A 293 27.18 51.03 26.81
N THR A 294 27.03 51.89 25.81
CA THR A 294 26.97 51.50 24.40
C THR A 294 28.36 51.17 23.89
N LEU A 295 28.57 49.93 23.44
CA LEU A 295 29.70 49.55 22.59
C LEU A 295 29.16 49.06 21.24
N GLN A 296 29.57 49.76 20.18
CA GLN A 296 29.07 49.58 18.83
C GLN A 296 29.93 48.53 18.10
N ALA A 297 29.38 47.34 17.89
CA ALA A 297 29.97 46.30 17.04
C ALA A 297 29.14 46.19 15.74
N GLY A 298 29.82 46.10 14.60
CA GLY A 298 29.20 46.34 13.29
C GLY A 298 28.52 45.11 12.67
N ILE A 299 27.41 45.39 11.98
CA ILE A 299 26.99 44.83 10.68
C ILE A 299 27.17 43.31 10.52
N ALA A 300 26.12 42.57 10.88
CA ALA A 300 25.81 41.25 10.33
C ALA A 300 24.28 40.99 10.27
N ASP A 301 23.48 42.03 10.02
CA ASP A 301 22.02 41.94 9.81
C ASP A 301 21.70 41.92 8.30
N ASP A 302 21.64 40.74 7.68
CA ASP A 302 20.95 40.58 6.37
C ASP A 302 20.53 39.12 6.02
N GLN A 303 20.04 38.33 6.99
CA GLN A 303 19.43 37.00 6.75
C GLN A 303 18.18 36.73 7.62
N SER A 304 17.43 37.77 7.99
CA SER A 304 16.22 37.65 8.83
C SER A 304 14.92 38.14 8.14
N LYS A 305 14.90 38.14 6.81
CA LYS A 305 13.69 38.37 6.01
C LYS A 305 13.25 37.07 5.33
N ASP A 306 11.93 36.88 5.28
CA ASP A 306 11.20 35.83 4.55
C ASP A 306 11.08 34.44 5.20
N PHE A 307 10.90 34.39 6.53
CA PHE A 307 10.14 33.30 7.18
C PHE A 307 8.84 33.84 7.82
N ASP A 308 7.79 33.92 7.00
CA ASP A 308 6.42 34.29 7.39
C ASP A 308 5.81 33.21 8.30
N PHE A 309 6.09 33.29 9.61
CA PHE A 309 5.63 32.33 10.63
C PHE A 309 4.08 32.26 10.76
N GLU A 310 3.36 33.26 10.22
CA GLU A 310 1.89 33.33 10.23
C GLU A 310 1.22 32.65 9.01
N LYS A 311 1.97 32.04 8.08
CA LYS A 311 1.39 31.40 6.87
C LYS A 311 1.69 29.91 6.70
N THR A 312 2.55 29.31 7.52
CA THR A 312 2.92 27.89 7.45
C THR A 312 1.91 27.00 8.18
N GLU A 313 0.66 26.98 7.70
CA GLU A 313 -0.34 25.99 8.10
C GLU A 313 0.21 24.56 7.89
N MET A 314 0.14 23.73 8.93
CA MET A 314 0.46 22.29 8.83
C MET A 314 -0.64 21.60 8.00
N LYS A 315 -0.29 21.17 6.77
CA LYS A 315 -1.21 20.50 5.83
C LYS A 315 -0.95 19.00 5.68
N TYR A 316 0.21 18.56 6.15
CA TYR A 316 0.68 17.18 6.07
C TYR A 316 1.11 16.68 7.44
N ASP A 317 1.22 15.37 7.60
CA ASP A 317 1.79 14.77 8.79
C ASP A 317 3.31 15.02 8.88
N SER A 318 3.93 14.65 10.00
CA SER A 318 5.37 14.80 10.24
C SER A 318 6.27 14.14 9.19
N THR A 319 5.82 13.06 8.52
CA THR A 319 6.59 12.37 7.46
C THR A 319 6.33 12.92 6.04
N GLY A 320 5.28 13.74 5.86
CA GLY A 320 4.84 14.23 4.56
C GLY A 320 4.09 13.19 3.70
N MET A 321 3.71 12.03 4.25
CA MET A 321 3.11 10.91 3.53
C MET A 321 1.58 10.99 3.42
N PHE A 322 0.93 11.74 4.32
CA PHE A 322 -0.52 11.88 4.42
C PHE A 322 -0.97 13.33 4.65
N HIS A 323 -2.17 13.67 4.17
CA HIS A 323 -2.83 14.94 4.51
C HIS A 323 -3.27 14.91 5.97
N TRP A 324 -3.02 16.02 6.67
CA TRP A 324 -3.29 16.17 8.10
C TRP A 324 -4.22 17.37 8.34
N SER A 325 -5.01 17.30 9.41
CA SER A 325 -5.73 18.43 9.96
C SER A 325 -5.63 18.48 11.49
N PRO A 326 -5.85 19.66 12.10
CA PRO A 326 -6.12 19.77 13.54
C PRO A 326 -7.21 18.79 13.97
N ALA A 327 -7.12 18.32 15.22
CA ALA A 327 -8.07 17.34 15.76
C ALA A 327 -9.47 17.95 15.83
N LYS A 328 -10.43 17.36 15.11
CA LYS A 328 -11.84 17.75 15.14
C LYS A 328 -12.62 16.98 16.19
N SER A 329 -13.59 17.61 16.84
CA SER A 329 -14.54 16.87 17.66
C SER A 329 -15.47 16.02 16.78
N LEU A 330 -15.98 14.91 17.31
CA LEU A 330 -16.91 14.05 16.56
C LEU A 330 -18.21 14.80 16.23
N GLU A 331 -18.68 15.63 17.16
CA GLU A 331 -19.96 16.35 17.04
C GLU A 331 -19.93 17.43 15.93
N GLU A 332 -18.75 17.96 15.55
CA GLU A 332 -18.58 18.82 14.37
C GLU A 332 -18.66 18.06 13.04
N CYS A 333 -18.46 16.74 13.06
CA CYS A 333 -18.45 15.88 11.89
C CYS A 333 -19.73 15.05 11.72
N ILE A 334 -20.60 15.04 12.74
CA ILE A 334 -21.93 14.42 12.65
C ILE A 334 -22.84 15.31 11.80
N LEU A 335 -23.55 14.68 10.87
CA LEU A 335 -24.57 15.29 10.03
C LEU A 335 -25.93 14.67 10.38
N ASP A 336 -26.93 15.51 10.56
CA ASP A 336 -28.34 15.08 10.49
C ASP A 336 -28.72 14.73 9.06
N ARG A 337 -29.74 13.88 8.88
CA ARG A 337 -30.28 13.51 7.56
C ARG A 337 -30.57 14.71 6.66
N ASN A 338 -31.10 15.80 7.23
CA ASN A 338 -31.39 17.03 6.48
C ASN A 338 -30.11 17.79 6.09
N GLN A 339 -29.09 17.81 6.96
CA GLN A 339 -27.81 18.44 6.67
C GLN A 339 -27.03 17.67 5.61
N ALA A 340 -27.06 16.33 5.67
CA ALA A 340 -26.51 15.46 4.64
C ALA A 340 -27.18 15.73 3.28
N ALA A 341 -28.53 15.77 3.23
CA ALA A 341 -29.27 16.04 2.00
C ALA A 341 -29.04 17.45 1.43
N MET A 342 -28.77 18.46 2.27
CA MET A 342 -28.36 19.80 1.82
C MET A 342 -26.89 19.87 1.37
N THR A 343 -26.07 18.90 1.77
CA THR A 343 -24.66 18.83 1.38
C THR A 343 -24.56 18.14 0.02
N VAL A 344 -24.18 18.88 -1.02
CA VAL A 344 -24.04 18.33 -2.38
C VAL A 344 -22.79 17.44 -2.46
N LEU A 345 -22.98 16.17 -2.14
CA LEU A 345 -21.95 15.12 -2.17
C LEU A 345 -21.94 14.43 -3.55
N ASN A 346 -20.83 14.55 -4.28
CA ASN A 346 -20.59 13.90 -5.57
C ASN A 346 -19.11 13.49 -5.64
N GLY A 347 -18.79 12.31 -6.20
CA GLY A 347 -17.42 11.79 -6.25
C GLY A 347 -16.85 11.45 -4.86
N HIS A 348 -17.70 10.92 -3.98
CA HIS A 348 -17.40 10.67 -2.57
C HIS A 348 -17.45 9.17 -2.26
N VAL A 349 -16.91 8.76 -1.11
CA VAL A 349 -16.96 7.36 -0.63
C VAL A 349 -17.99 7.26 0.49
N VAL A 350 -18.93 6.33 0.36
CA VAL A 350 -19.88 5.97 1.43
C VAL A 350 -19.34 4.73 2.15
N VAL A 351 -19.32 4.75 3.48
CA VAL A 351 -18.94 3.60 4.30
C VAL A 351 -20.14 3.19 5.13
N CYS A 352 -20.82 2.14 4.68
CA CYS A 352 -21.91 1.49 5.37
C CYS A 352 -21.33 0.57 6.45
N LEU A 353 -21.45 0.98 7.72
CA LEU A 353 -20.84 0.31 8.86
C LEU A 353 -21.89 -0.37 9.74
N PHE A 354 -21.82 -1.70 9.79
CA PHE A 354 -22.60 -2.52 10.70
C PHE A 354 -21.81 -2.81 11.98
N ALA A 355 -22.19 -2.16 13.07
CA ALA A 355 -21.52 -2.32 14.37
C ALA A 355 -22.49 -2.03 15.52
N ASP A 356 -22.43 -2.87 16.55
CA ASP A 356 -23.10 -2.63 17.82
C ASP A 356 -22.11 -1.91 18.79
N PRO A 357 -22.57 -1.17 19.83
CA PRO A 357 -21.72 -0.29 20.63
C PRO A 357 -20.54 -0.99 21.33
N ASP A 358 -20.66 -2.29 21.58
CA ASP A 358 -19.71 -3.19 22.23
C ASP A 358 -18.87 -4.03 21.23
N SER A 359 -19.18 -4.00 19.93
CA SER A 359 -18.44 -4.74 18.89
C SER A 359 -16.92 -4.45 18.91
N PRO A 360 -16.05 -5.38 18.49
CA PRO A 360 -14.62 -5.11 18.36
C PRO A 360 -14.33 -4.00 17.35
N LEU A 361 -13.18 -3.34 17.47
CA LEU A 361 -12.77 -2.30 16.53
C LEU A 361 -12.38 -2.93 15.19
N ILE A 362 -12.75 -2.32 14.05
CA ILE A 362 -12.19 -2.72 12.73
C ILE A 362 -10.92 -1.90 12.44
N GLY A 363 -10.83 -0.68 12.99
CA GLY A 363 -9.75 0.25 12.70
C GLY A 363 -9.93 0.93 11.35
N LEU A 364 -11.06 1.61 11.17
CA LEU A 364 -11.45 2.44 10.00
C LEU A 364 -10.35 3.40 9.55
N ARG A 365 -9.42 3.76 10.44
CA ARG A 365 -8.21 4.49 10.09
C ARG A 365 -7.45 3.82 8.91
N ASN A 366 -7.38 2.50 8.86
CA ASN A 366 -6.70 1.76 7.79
C ASN A 366 -7.43 1.87 6.44
N LEU A 367 -8.74 2.18 6.44
CA LEU A 367 -9.52 2.51 5.25
C LEU A 367 -9.31 3.97 4.82
N VAL A 368 -9.35 4.90 5.76
CA VAL A 368 -9.33 6.34 5.44
C VAL A 368 -7.92 6.85 5.16
N MET A 369 -6.88 6.32 5.82
CA MET A 369 -5.50 6.77 5.68
C MET A 369 -4.97 6.66 4.23
N PRO A 370 -5.15 5.54 3.50
CA PRO A 370 -4.77 5.47 2.08
C PRO A 370 -5.51 6.48 1.19
N LEU A 371 -6.79 6.75 1.48
CA LEU A 371 -7.60 7.77 0.81
C LEU A 371 -7.18 9.22 1.16
N ARG A 372 -6.17 9.39 2.02
CA ARG A 372 -5.58 10.67 2.42
C ARG A 372 -4.07 10.73 2.14
N ALA A 373 -3.54 9.86 1.30
CA ALA A 373 -2.14 9.90 0.87
C ALA A 373 -1.78 11.25 0.19
N SER A 374 -0.57 11.74 0.44
CA SER A 374 -0.10 13.08 0.05
C SER A 374 0.21 13.25 -1.45
N ASN A 375 0.18 12.14 -2.21
CA ASN A 375 0.26 12.09 -3.68
C ASN A 375 -1.06 12.50 -4.38
N PHE A 376 -2.14 12.72 -3.64
CA PHE A 376 -3.35 13.42 -4.11
C PHE A 376 -3.31 14.89 -3.73
N HIS A 377 -3.89 15.75 -4.55
CA HIS A 377 -4.16 17.15 -4.19
C HIS A 377 -5.38 17.24 -3.28
N TYR A 378 -5.44 18.27 -2.43
CA TYR A 378 -6.52 18.40 -1.44
C TYR A 378 -7.93 18.46 -2.09
N HIS A 379 -8.04 19.01 -3.30
CA HIS A 379 -9.30 19.01 -4.06
C HIS A 379 -9.66 17.62 -4.62
N GLU A 380 -8.68 16.80 -5.02
CA GLU A 380 -8.87 15.41 -5.50
C GLU A 380 -9.28 14.44 -4.38
N LEU A 381 -9.06 14.78 -3.10
CA LEU A 381 -9.42 13.91 -1.98
C LEU A 381 -10.94 13.66 -1.93
N LYS A 382 -11.35 12.41 -2.14
CA LYS A 382 -12.75 11.95 -2.01
C LYS A 382 -13.23 12.16 -0.58
N HIS A 383 -14.36 12.84 -0.40
CA HIS A 383 -14.98 12.98 0.92
C HIS A 383 -15.45 11.59 1.40
N VAL A 384 -15.27 11.27 2.69
CA VAL A 384 -15.69 9.99 3.26
C VAL A 384 -16.88 10.23 4.18
N VAL A 385 -18.00 9.55 3.91
CA VAL A 385 -19.23 9.63 4.73
C VAL A 385 -19.48 8.26 5.36
N ILE A 386 -19.37 8.18 6.68
CA ILE A 386 -19.60 6.94 7.43
C ILE A 386 -21.06 6.93 7.88
N VAL A 387 -21.81 5.90 7.49
CA VAL A 387 -23.22 5.68 7.88
C VAL A 387 -23.25 4.52 8.87
N GLY A 388 -23.63 4.78 10.12
CA GLY A 388 -23.67 3.76 11.17
C GLY A 388 -23.90 4.33 12.57
N SER A 389 -23.70 3.51 13.60
CA SER A 389 -23.85 3.91 15.00
C SER A 389 -22.76 4.88 15.45
N VAL A 390 -23.17 6.08 15.87
CA VAL A 390 -22.26 7.09 16.45
C VAL A 390 -21.57 6.58 17.73
N GLU A 391 -22.22 5.72 18.51
CA GLU A 391 -21.64 5.18 19.76
C GLU A 391 -20.40 4.32 19.47
N TYR A 392 -20.46 3.49 18.43
CA TYR A 392 -19.31 2.73 17.95
C TYR A 392 -18.23 3.66 17.37
N ILE A 393 -18.62 4.57 16.46
CA ILE A 393 -17.68 5.48 15.79
C ILE A 393 -16.93 6.37 16.80
N ARG A 394 -17.56 6.74 17.92
CA ARG A 394 -16.94 7.50 19.02
C ARG A 394 -15.73 6.77 19.65
N ARG A 395 -15.70 5.43 19.65
CA ARG A 395 -14.55 4.64 20.12
C ARG A 395 -13.38 4.72 19.14
N GLU A 396 -13.66 4.72 17.84
CA GLU A 396 -12.63 4.83 16.79
C GLU A 396 -12.18 6.27 16.47
N TRP A 397 -13.01 7.28 16.78
CA TRP A 397 -12.80 8.67 16.34
C TRP A 397 -11.43 9.25 16.70
N LYS A 398 -10.85 8.85 17.84
CA LYS A 398 -9.50 9.26 18.25
C LYS A 398 -8.43 8.94 17.19
N MET A 399 -8.64 7.91 16.37
CA MET A 399 -7.74 7.51 15.28
C MET A 399 -8.03 8.24 13.95
N LEU A 400 -9.19 8.90 13.83
CA LEU A 400 -9.69 9.57 12.62
C LEU A 400 -9.66 11.11 12.69
N GLN A 401 -9.72 11.69 13.89
CA GLN A 401 -9.88 13.12 14.16
C GLN A 401 -8.89 14.06 13.44
N ASN A 402 -7.72 13.54 13.03
CA ASN A 402 -6.63 14.28 12.38
C ASN A 402 -6.62 14.14 10.84
N LEU A 403 -7.62 13.48 10.25
CA LEU A 403 -7.75 13.27 8.81
C LEU A 403 -8.86 14.17 8.24
N PRO A 404 -8.63 14.88 7.11
CA PRO A 404 -9.60 15.82 6.57
C PRO A 404 -10.76 15.13 5.83
N LYS A 405 -11.83 15.89 5.54
CA LYS A 405 -12.99 15.46 4.74
C LYS A 405 -13.65 14.15 5.21
N ILE A 406 -13.95 14.05 6.50
CA ILE A 406 -14.74 12.95 7.08
C ILE A 406 -16.04 13.54 7.63
N SER A 407 -17.15 12.87 7.36
CA SER A 407 -18.47 13.12 7.97
C SER A 407 -19.09 11.81 8.44
N VAL A 408 -19.98 11.90 9.42
CA VAL A 408 -20.67 10.77 10.03
C VAL A 408 -22.18 11.04 9.96
N LEU A 409 -22.96 10.14 9.38
CA LEU A 409 -24.42 10.15 9.46
C LEU A 409 -24.86 9.16 10.53
N ASN A 410 -25.50 9.65 11.58
CA ASN A 410 -26.09 8.80 12.62
C ASN A 410 -27.34 8.11 12.05
N GLY A 411 -27.23 6.84 11.67
CA GLY A 411 -28.29 6.13 10.96
C GLY A 411 -27.94 4.67 10.69
N SER A 412 -28.83 3.97 9.99
CA SER A 412 -28.62 2.56 9.61
C SER A 412 -28.34 2.45 8.11
N PRO A 413 -27.33 1.68 7.67
CA PRO A 413 -27.15 1.37 6.25
C PRO A 413 -28.34 0.67 5.57
N LEU A 414 -29.25 0.04 6.33
CA LEU A 414 -30.47 -0.57 5.78
C LEU A 414 -31.56 0.49 5.48
N SER A 415 -31.44 1.70 6.03
CA SER A 415 -32.39 2.79 5.83
C SER A 415 -32.18 3.47 4.48
N ARG A 416 -33.08 3.20 3.52
CA ARG A 416 -33.11 3.87 2.21
C ARG A 416 -33.19 5.40 2.31
N ALA A 417 -33.73 5.93 3.42
CA ALA A 417 -33.80 7.38 3.66
C ALA A 417 -32.42 7.97 3.97
N ASP A 418 -31.59 7.25 4.71
CA ASP A 418 -30.22 7.66 5.04
C ASP A 418 -29.29 7.52 3.83
N LEU A 419 -29.41 6.41 3.09
CA LEU A 419 -28.70 6.19 1.82
C LEU A 419 -29.03 7.24 0.74
N ARG A 420 -30.29 7.71 0.67
CA ARG A 420 -30.67 8.84 -0.20
C ARG A 420 -30.13 10.17 0.30
N ALA A 421 -30.11 10.41 1.60
CA ALA A 421 -29.60 11.65 2.17
C ALA A 421 -28.09 11.85 1.95
N VAL A 422 -27.30 10.76 1.86
CA VAL A 422 -25.88 10.84 1.46
C VAL A 422 -25.66 10.88 -0.05
N ASN A 423 -26.71 10.78 -0.87
CA ASN A 423 -26.63 10.65 -2.33
C ASN A 423 -25.78 9.45 -2.78
N VAL A 424 -26.07 8.24 -2.30
CA VAL A 424 -25.30 7.02 -2.63
C VAL A 424 -25.21 6.75 -4.16
N ASN A 425 -26.18 7.22 -4.95
CA ASN A 425 -26.15 7.18 -6.42
C ASN A 425 -25.10 8.09 -7.09
N LEU A 426 -24.46 8.98 -6.32
CA LEU A 426 -23.38 9.88 -6.72
C LEU A 426 -22.04 9.54 -6.04
N CYS A 427 -21.96 8.39 -5.34
CA CYS A 427 -20.71 7.92 -4.76
C CYS A 427 -19.79 7.30 -5.82
N ASP A 428 -18.49 7.40 -5.60
CA ASP A 428 -17.47 6.68 -6.38
C ASP A 428 -17.30 5.23 -5.93
N MET A 429 -17.61 4.94 -4.66
CA MET A 429 -17.64 3.61 -4.08
C MET A 429 -18.48 3.60 -2.79
N CYS A 430 -19.29 2.57 -2.62
CA CYS A 430 -20.00 2.26 -1.39
C CYS A 430 -19.38 1.01 -0.73
N CYS A 431 -18.62 1.21 0.34
CA CYS A 431 -18.01 0.12 1.11
C CYS A 431 -18.97 -0.38 2.17
N ILE A 432 -19.25 -1.67 2.19
CA ILE A 432 -20.12 -2.31 3.20
C ILE A 432 -19.23 -3.17 4.10
N LEU A 433 -19.16 -2.80 5.39
CA LEU A 433 -18.27 -3.38 6.39
C LEU A 433 -19.06 -3.83 7.61
N SER A 434 -18.62 -4.93 8.23
CA SER A 434 -19.17 -5.43 9.49
C SER A 434 -18.09 -5.47 10.58
N ALA A 435 -18.41 -4.91 11.75
CA ALA A 435 -17.65 -5.08 12.99
C ALA A 435 -18.21 -6.21 13.86
N LYS A 436 -19.38 -6.76 13.50
CA LYS A 436 -20.08 -7.74 14.33
C LYS A 436 -19.37 -9.09 14.25
N VAL A 437 -19.10 -9.67 15.42
CA VAL A 437 -18.55 -11.01 15.53
C VAL A 437 -19.63 -12.02 15.12
N PRO A 438 -19.33 -12.99 14.24
CA PRO A 438 -20.28 -14.05 13.91
C PRO A 438 -20.70 -14.85 15.13
N SER A 439 -21.98 -15.19 15.23
CA SER A 439 -22.45 -16.22 16.15
C SER A 439 -21.94 -17.58 15.70
N ASN A 440 -21.27 -18.33 16.59
CA ASN A 440 -20.74 -19.67 16.30
C ASN A 440 -21.83 -20.69 15.89
N ASP A 441 -23.11 -20.41 16.15
CA ASP A 441 -24.22 -21.33 15.93
C ASP A 441 -24.56 -21.55 14.44
N ASP A 442 -24.35 -20.54 13.58
CA ASP A 442 -24.59 -20.64 12.14
C ASP A 442 -23.65 -19.70 11.34
N PRO A 443 -22.63 -20.23 10.65
CA PRO A 443 -21.68 -19.43 9.87
C PRO A 443 -22.27 -18.89 8.55
N THR A 444 -23.45 -19.35 8.10
CA THR A 444 -24.12 -18.78 6.93
C THR A 444 -24.71 -17.40 7.25
N LEU A 445 -25.17 -17.20 8.50
CA LEU A 445 -25.81 -15.96 8.95
C LEU A 445 -24.82 -14.83 9.31
N ALA A 446 -23.50 -15.07 9.22
CA ALA A 446 -22.46 -14.09 9.53
C ALA A 446 -22.61 -12.79 8.72
N ASP A 447 -22.84 -12.92 7.41
CA ASP A 447 -22.82 -11.79 6.46
C ASP A 447 -24.20 -11.18 6.18
N LYS A 448 -25.24 -11.60 6.92
CA LYS A 448 -26.64 -11.27 6.63
C LYS A 448 -26.90 -9.76 6.48
N GLU A 449 -26.29 -8.92 7.32
CA GLU A 449 -26.49 -7.47 7.29
C GLU A 449 -25.79 -6.84 6.07
N ALA A 450 -24.61 -7.36 5.70
CA ALA A 450 -23.84 -6.90 4.55
C ALA A 450 -24.55 -7.24 3.23
N ILE A 451 -24.98 -8.49 3.06
CA ILE A 451 -25.75 -8.95 1.88
C ILE A 451 -27.06 -8.17 1.75
N LEU A 452 -27.82 -8.02 2.86
CA LEU A 452 -29.07 -7.26 2.84
C LEU A 452 -28.84 -5.79 2.48
N ALA A 453 -27.74 -5.16 2.89
CA ALA A 453 -27.40 -3.81 2.44
C ALA A 453 -27.09 -3.75 0.95
N SER A 454 -26.28 -4.67 0.42
CA SER A 454 -25.92 -4.75 -1.00
C SER A 454 -27.17 -4.90 -1.87
N LEU A 455 -28.02 -5.88 -1.56
CA LEU A 455 -29.29 -6.10 -2.26
C LEU A 455 -30.25 -4.90 -2.11
N ASN A 456 -30.30 -4.28 -0.93
CA ASN A 456 -31.13 -3.11 -0.68
C ASN A 456 -30.71 -1.92 -1.56
N ILE A 457 -29.40 -1.65 -1.70
CA ILE A 457 -28.86 -0.62 -2.58
C ILE A 457 -29.13 -0.98 -4.05
N LYS A 458 -28.83 -2.20 -4.49
CA LYS A 458 -29.10 -2.66 -5.86
C LYS A 458 -30.58 -2.46 -6.26
N ALA A 459 -31.50 -2.72 -5.33
CA ALA A 459 -32.94 -2.54 -5.50
C ALA A 459 -33.48 -1.09 -5.31
N MET A 460 -32.61 -0.09 -5.16
CA MET A 460 -33.03 1.33 -5.14
C MET A 460 -33.17 1.91 -6.54
N THR A 461 -34.11 2.83 -6.70
CA THR A 461 -34.23 3.71 -7.87
C THR A 461 -34.08 5.17 -7.45
N PHE A 462 -33.54 5.97 -8.36
CA PHE A 462 -33.23 7.39 -8.18
C PHE A 462 -33.81 8.19 -9.34
N ASP A 463 -34.54 9.27 -9.03
CA ASP A 463 -35.17 10.12 -10.04
C ASP A 463 -34.16 11.13 -10.59
N ASP A 464 -33.98 11.15 -11.92
CA ASP A 464 -33.00 11.98 -12.66
C ASP A 464 -33.18 13.52 -12.53
N THR A 465 -34.11 13.98 -11.70
CA THR A 465 -34.48 15.38 -11.49
C THR A 465 -33.31 16.32 -11.16
N ILE A 466 -32.24 15.82 -10.52
CA ILE A 466 -31.02 16.61 -10.24
C ILE A 466 -30.25 16.94 -11.54
N GLY A 467 -30.30 16.10 -12.57
CA GLY A 467 -29.69 16.37 -13.88
C GLY A 467 -30.45 17.38 -14.74
N VAL A 468 -31.71 17.67 -14.43
CA VAL A 468 -32.61 18.52 -15.25
C VAL A 468 -32.55 20.00 -14.88
N LEU A 469 -32.03 20.34 -13.69
CA LEU A 469 -31.97 21.73 -13.20
C LEU A 469 -30.96 22.64 -13.95
N SER A 470 -30.06 22.07 -14.77
CA SER A 470 -29.18 22.83 -15.65
C SER A 470 -29.76 23.04 -17.07
N GLN A 471 -30.91 22.44 -17.40
CA GLN A 471 -31.47 22.42 -18.76
C GLN A 471 -32.90 22.99 -18.86
N ARG A 472 -33.29 23.84 -17.91
CA ARG A 472 -34.49 24.72 -18.00
C ARG A 472 -34.13 26.20 -17.85
N GLY A 473 -33.17 26.64 -18.66
CA GLY A 473 -33.03 28.03 -19.09
C GLY A 473 -33.67 28.19 -20.47
N SER A 474 -34.45 29.25 -20.67
CA SER A 474 -35.25 29.52 -21.87
C SER A 474 -34.46 29.64 -23.18
N GLU A 475 -35.13 29.32 -24.30
CA GLU A 475 -34.69 29.69 -25.65
C GLU A 475 -34.65 31.21 -25.84
N GLN A 476 -33.54 31.87 -25.46
CA GLN A 476 -33.08 33.14 -26.04
C GLN A 476 -31.65 33.50 -25.58
N ASP A 477 -30.99 34.31 -26.42
CA ASP A 477 -29.67 34.94 -26.26
C ASP A 477 -28.40 34.07 -26.32
N ASN A 478 -27.78 34.10 -27.51
CA ASN A 478 -26.35 33.88 -27.70
C ASN A 478 -25.55 34.96 -26.94
N LEU A 479 -24.92 34.61 -25.81
CA LEU A 479 -23.70 35.25 -25.28
C LEU A 479 -23.21 34.51 -24.02
N THR A 480 -22.26 33.59 -24.15
CA THR A 480 -21.60 32.96 -22.99
C THR A 480 -20.57 33.92 -22.37
N PRO A 481 -20.66 34.29 -21.09
CA PRO A 481 -19.57 34.99 -20.41
C PRO A 481 -18.41 34.02 -20.15
N VAL A 482 -17.21 34.39 -20.60
CA VAL A 482 -15.98 33.62 -20.35
C VAL A 482 -15.61 33.72 -18.87
N GLY A 483 -15.58 32.60 -18.13
CA GLY A 483 -15.02 32.60 -16.77
C GLY A 483 -15.41 31.48 -15.80
N SER A 484 -16.48 30.71 -16.06
CA SER A 484 -16.90 29.64 -15.14
C SER A 484 -16.15 28.33 -15.39
N PRO A 485 -15.55 27.67 -14.37
CA PRO A 485 -14.93 26.36 -14.55
C PRO A 485 -15.98 25.30 -14.85
N ILE A 486 -15.75 24.50 -15.90
CA ILE A 486 -16.62 23.37 -16.26
C ILE A 486 -16.40 22.26 -15.22
N VAL A 487 -17.23 22.27 -14.16
CA VAL A 487 -17.33 21.12 -13.26
C VAL A 487 -18.09 20.03 -14.02
N LEU A 488 -17.38 18.96 -14.38
CA LEU A 488 -17.95 17.78 -15.03
C LEU A 488 -18.82 17.02 -14.02
N GLN A 489 -20.06 17.47 -13.80
CA GLN A 489 -21.00 16.82 -12.89
C GLN A 489 -21.32 15.42 -13.40
N ARG A 490 -20.80 14.40 -12.70
CA ARG A 490 -21.08 12.98 -12.97
C ARG A 490 -22.59 12.75 -12.96
N ARG A 491 -23.14 12.18 -14.03
CA ARG A 491 -24.52 11.65 -14.02
C ARG A 491 -24.57 10.50 -13.03
N GLY A 492 -25.50 10.58 -12.08
CA GLY A 492 -25.68 9.54 -11.07
C GLY A 492 -26.26 8.26 -11.66
N SER A 493 -26.12 7.17 -10.91
CA SER A 493 -26.75 5.90 -11.26
C SER A 493 -28.26 5.98 -11.03
N VAL A 494 -29.04 5.98 -12.11
CA VAL A 494 -30.53 5.95 -12.10
C VAL A 494 -31.05 4.69 -11.38
N TYR A 495 -30.38 3.57 -11.63
CA TYR A 495 -30.63 2.28 -11.01
C TYR A 495 -29.55 1.94 -9.99
N GLY A 496 -29.97 1.46 -8.82
CA GLY A 496 -29.09 1.05 -7.72
C GLY A 496 -28.11 -0.06 -8.10
N ALA A 497 -28.48 -0.93 -9.05
CA ALA A 497 -27.59 -1.95 -9.61
C ALA A 497 -26.29 -1.37 -10.21
N ASN A 498 -26.31 -0.12 -10.68
CA ASN A 498 -25.15 0.58 -11.24
C ASN A 498 -24.38 1.40 -10.17
N VAL A 499 -24.68 1.24 -8.88
CA VAL A 499 -23.90 1.89 -7.81
C VAL A 499 -22.64 1.06 -7.56
N PRO A 500 -21.42 1.62 -7.72
CA PRO A 500 -20.19 0.90 -7.41
C PRO A 500 -20.15 0.60 -5.92
N MET A 501 -20.06 -0.68 -5.56
CA MET A 501 -20.03 -1.13 -4.17
C MET A 501 -19.02 -2.26 -4.00
N ILE A 502 -18.48 -2.36 -2.79
CA ILE A 502 -17.59 -3.44 -2.37
C ILE A 502 -18.04 -3.94 -0.98
N THR A 503 -18.35 -5.22 -0.90
CA THR A 503 -18.93 -5.86 0.28
C THR A 503 -17.88 -6.74 0.94
N GLU A 504 -17.58 -6.49 2.21
CA GLU A 504 -16.82 -7.42 3.04
C GLU A 504 -17.64 -8.68 3.32
N LEU A 505 -17.03 -9.85 3.14
CA LEU A 505 -17.59 -11.14 3.52
C LEU A 505 -16.66 -11.86 4.51
N VAL A 506 -17.26 -12.49 5.51
CA VAL A 506 -16.61 -13.39 6.47
C VAL A 506 -16.60 -14.82 5.95
N ASN A 507 -17.69 -15.27 5.31
CA ASN A 507 -17.82 -16.61 4.76
C ASN A 507 -17.84 -16.58 3.22
N ASP A 508 -16.85 -17.22 2.60
CA ASP A 508 -16.67 -17.30 1.16
C ASP A 508 -17.91 -17.82 0.42
N SER A 509 -18.63 -18.79 0.99
CA SER A 509 -19.84 -19.38 0.38
C SER A 509 -21.04 -18.42 0.30
N ASN A 510 -21.01 -17.31 1.04
CA ASN A 510 -22.07 -16.30 1.00
C ASN A 510 -21.96 -15.37 -0.22
N VAL A 511 -20.89 -15.44 -1.02
CA VAL A 511 -20.67 -14.58 -2.19
C VAL A 511 -21.76 -14.71 -3.26
N GLN A 512 -22.32 -15.91 -3.42
CA GLN A 512 -23.42 -16.22 -4.35
C GLN A 512 -24.67 -15.35 -4.11
N PHE A 513 -24.89 -14.87 -2.88
CA PHE A 513 -26.08 -14.07 -2.55
C PHE A 513 -25.98 -12.58 -2.97
N LEU A 514 -24.86 -12.16 -3.57
CA LEU A 514 -24.63 -10.76 -3.95
C LEU A 514 -25.21 -10.39 -5.32
N ASP A 515 -25.18 -11.29 -6.30
CA ASP A 515 -25.71 -11.11 -7.65
C ASP A 515 -26.71 -12.22 -7.97
N GLN A 516 -27.82 -11.89 -8.63
CA GLN A 516 -28.97 -12.79 -8.81
C GLN A 516 -29.07 -13.39 -10.22
N ASP A 517 -28.16 -12.99 -11.10
CA ASP A 517 -28.13 -13.35 -12.53
C ASP A 517 -27.05 -14.40 -12.85
N ASP A 518 -26.41 -14.97 -11.82
CA ASP A 518 -25.28 -15.89 -11.93
C ASP A 518 -25.72 -17.36 -11.87
N ASP A 519 -25.00 -18.25 -12.57
CA ASP A 519 -25.20 -19.71 -12.48
C ASP A 519 -24.56 -20.24 -11.17
N ASP A 520 -25.29 -20.13 -10.06
CA ASP A 520 -24.82 -20.53 -8.72
C ASP A 520 -24.51 -22.04 -8.59
N ASP A 521 -23.22 -22.39 -8.58
CA ASP A 521 -22.72 -23.71 -8.14
C ASP A 521 -21.93 -23.55 -6.82
N PRO A 522 -22.41 -24.11 -5.69
CA PRO A 522 -21.78 -23.95 -4.38
C PRO A 522 -20.40 -24.63 -4.25
N ASP A 523 -20.03 -25.52 -5.19
CA ASP A 523 -18.68 -26.10 -5.25
C ASP A 523 -17.67 -25.16 -5.96
N THR A 524 -18.11 -23.99 -6.45
CA THR A 524 -17.27 -22.98 -7.10
C THR A 524 -16.37 -22.26 -6.08
N GLU A 525 -15.05 -22.35 -6.25
CA GLU A 525 -14.10 -21.58 -5.44
C GLU A 525 -14.36 -20.06 -5.58
N LEU A 526 -14.32 -19.33 -4.46
CA LEU A 526 -14.60 -17.88 -4.38
C LEU A 526 -14.02 -17.06 -5.54
N TYR A 527 -12.80 -17.36 -5.96
CA TYR A 527 -12.11 -16.56 -6.97
C TYR A 527 -12.68 -16.69 -8.39
N LEU A 528 -13.46 -17.74 -8.67
CA LEU A 528 -14.13 -17.96 -9.95
C LEU A 528 -15.51 -17.30 -10.01
N THR A 529 -16.07 -16.92 -8.85
CA THR A 529 -17.39 -16.28 -8.76
C THR A 529 -17.35 -14.88 -9.36
N GLN A 530 -18.43 -14.51 -10.06
CA GLN A 530 -18.52 -13.23 -10.75
C GLN A 530 -18.45 -12.01 -9.80
N PRO A 531 -19.06 -11.99 -8.59
CA PRO A 531 -18.95 -10.86 -7.67
C PRO A 531 -17.50 -10.61 -7.22
N PHE A 532 -16.73 -11.69 -7.03
CA PHE A 532 -15.30 -11.58 -6.75
C PHE A 532 -14.53 -11.09 -7.99
N ALA A 533 -14.76 -11.69 -9.17
CA ALA A 533 -14.07 -11.31 -10.41
C ALA A 533 -14.32 -9.84 -10.81
N CYS A 534 -15.53 -9.32 -10.59
CA CYS A 534 -15.89 -7.91 -10.79
C CYS A 534 -15.40 -6.97 -9.66
N GLY A 535 -14.93 -7.51 -8.54
CA GLY A 535 -14.44 -6.75 -7.39
C GLY A 535 -15.54 -6.09 -6.55
N THR A 536 -16.76 -6.62 -6.57
CA THR A 536 -17.89 -6.20 -5.72
C THR A 536 -17.90 -6.95 -4.37
N ALA A 537 -17.15 -8.05 -4.26
CA ALA A 537 -16.95 -8.84 -3.04
C ALA A 537 -15.48 -8.86 -2.60
N PHE A 538 -15.23 -8.86 -1.29
CA PHE A 538 -13.90 -9.11 -0.72
C PHE A 538 -14.00 -9.95 0.56
N ALA A 539 -13.45 -11.17 0.53
CA ALA A 539 -13.39 -12.05 1.69
C ALA A 539 -12.01 -12.04 2.35
N VAL A 540 -11.96 -12.28 3.67
CA VAL A 540 -10.69 -12.28 4.43
C VAL A 540 -9.85 -13.54 4.19
N SER A 541 -10.44 -14.61 3.64
CA SER A 541 -9.76 -15.86 3.26
C SER A 541 -8.61 -15.64 2.27
N VAL A 542 -8.78 -14.73 1.30
CA VAL A 542 -7.80 -14.47 0.23
C VAL A 542 -6.44 -14.00 0.75
N LEU A 543 -6.39 -13.49 1.98
CA LEU A 543 -5.17 -13.03 2.65
C LEU A 543 -4.32 -14.18 3.23
N ASP A 544 -4.80 -15.42 3.28
CA ASP A 544 -4.00 -16.57 3.77
C ASP A 544 -2.85 -16.94 2.84
N SER A 545 -3.02 -16.72 1.53
CA SER A 545 -1.95 -16.90 0.55
C SER A 545 -0.71 -16.05 0.89
N LEU A 546 -0.89 -14.87 1.48
CA LEU A 546 0.20 -13.97 1.84
C LEU A 546 1.18 -14.56 2.85
N MET A 547 0.77 -15.54 3.67
CA MET A 547 1.71 -16.24 4.56
C MET A 547 2.78 -16.98 3.74
N SER A 548 2.39 -17.69 2.68
CA SER A 548 3.33 -18.40 1.81
C SER A 548 4.09 -17.42 0.91
N THR A 549 3.43 -16.39 0.37
CA THR A 549 4.09 -15.35 -0.45
C THR A 549 5.20 -14.64 0.34
N THR A 550 4.92 -14.26 1.59
CA THR A 550 5.87 -13.56 2.45
C THR A 550 7.01 -14.48 2.90
N TYR A 551 6.72 -15.76 3.16
CA TYR A 551 7.75 -16.76 3.42
C TYR A 551 8.76 -16.84 2.27
N PHE A 552 8.30 -17.08 1.04
CA PHE A 552 9.19 -17.20 -0.13
C PHE A 552 9.81 -15.88 -0.61
N ASN A 553 9.18 -14.73 -0.34
CA ASN A 553 9.62 -13.43 -0.82
C ASN A 553 9.38 -12.34 0.24
N GLN A 554 10.38 -12.09 1.08
CA GLN A 554 10.41 -11.02 2.09
C GLN A 554 9.97 -9.66 1.54
N ASN A 555 10.34 -9.34 0.29
CA ASN A 555 10.04 -8.03 -0.30
C ASN A 555 8.60 -7.92 -0.86
N ALA A 556 7.86 -9.03 -0.97
CA ALA A 556 6.48 -9.01 -1.48
C ALA A 556 5.55 -8.24 -0.54
N LEU A 557 5.56 -8.55 0.77
CA LEU A 557 4.71 -7.87 1.73
C LEU A 557 4.99 -6.36 1.79
N THR A 558 6.26 -5.97 1.77
CA THR A 558 6.69 -4.56 1.76
C THR A 558 6.21 -3.82 0.50
N LEU A 559 6.22 -4.46 -0.68
CA LEU A 559 5.65 -3.90 -1.91
C LEU A 559 4.12 -3.79 -1.84
N ILE A 560 3.42 -4.81 -1.36
CA ILE A 560 1.96 -4.80 -1.15
C ILE A 560 1.57 -3.66 -0.22
N ARG A 561 2.20 -3.57 0.96
CA ARG A 561 1.96 -2.51 1.94
C ARG A 561 2.22 -1.13 1.32
N SER A 562 3.30 -0.97 0.55
CA SER A 562 3.62 0.28 -0.15
C SER A 562 2.55 0.69 -1.17
N LEU A 563 1.96 -0.28 -1.90
CA LEU A 563 0.85 -0.04 -2.83
C LEU A 563 -0.46 0.32 -2.11
N ILE A 564 -0.85 -0.45 -1.08
CA ILE A 564 -2.19 -0.33 -0.52
C ILE A 564 -2.34 0.72 0.58
N THR A 565 -1.32 0.91 1.43
CA THR A 565 -1.41 1.81 2.59
C THR A 565 -1.29 3.30 2.22
N GLY A 566 -0.96 3.59 0.96
CA GLY A 566 -0.56 4.95 0.57
C GLY A 566 0.82 5.34 1.10
N GLY A 567 1.66 4.37 1.48
CA GLY A 567 3.06 4.57 1.88
C GLY A 567 3.26 4.72 3.39
N ALA A 568 2.71 3.83 4.21
CA ALA A 568 3.08 3.72 5.61
C ALA A 568 4.56 3.31 5.73
N THR A 569 5.42 4.23 6.20
CA THR A 569 6.85 3.97 6.46
C THR A 569 7.05 3.37 7.84
N PRO A 570 8.13 2.60 8.09
CA PRO A 570 8.47 2.11 9.43
C PRO A 570 8.60 3.25 10.47
N GLU A 571 9.11 4.42 10.05
CA GLU A 571 9.13 5.64 10.87
C GLU A 571 7.73 6.05 11.35
N LEU A 572 6.75 6.06 10.45
CA LEU A 572 5.37 6.34 10.82
C LEU A 572 4.82 5.26 11.77
N GLU A 573 5.13 3.99 11.56
CA GLU A 573 4.71 2.91 12.48
C GLU A 573 5.26 3.11 13.90
N LEU A 574 6.51 3.54 14.04
CA LEU A 574 7.13 3.86 15.33
C LEU A 574 6.43 5.04 16.02
N ILE A 575 6.17 6.14 15.32
CA ILE A 575 5.44 7.31 15.87
C ILE A 575 4.07 6.88 16.40
N LEU A 576 3.40 5.95 15.73
CA LEU A 576 2.09 5.44 16.14
C LEU A 576 2.19 4.49 17.34
N ALA A 577 3.24 3.66 17.39
CA ALA A 577 3.54 2.78 18.52
C ALA A 577 3.84 3.56 19.81
N GLU A 578 4.45 4.75 19.71
CA GLU A 578 4.60 5.70 20.84
C GLU A 578 3.26 6.26 21.37
N GLY A 579 2.12 5.95 20.72
CA GLY A 579 0.81 6.48 21.09
C GLY A 579 0.61 7.96 20.72
N ALA A 580 1.52 8.54 19.94
CA ALA A 580 1.51 9.94 19.53
C ALA A 580 0.33 10.34 18.64
N GLY A 581 -0.28 9.37 17.96
CA GLY A 581 -1.23 9.61 16.87
C GLY A 581 -0.54 10.21 15.63
N LEU A 582 -1.35 10.66 14.67
CA LEU A 582 -0.83 11.35 13.48
C LEU A 582 -0.51 12.81 13.84
N ARG A 583 0.77 13.13 14.01
CA ARG A 583 1.25 14.50 14.30
C ARG A 583 1.36 15.31 13.01
N GLY A 584 1.01 16.59 13.06
CA GLY A 584 1.20 17.54 11.96
C GLY A 584 2.67 17.91 11.78
N GLY A 585 3.08 18.10 10.53
CA GLY A 585 4.43 18.51 10.14
C GLY A 585 4.45 19.84 9.39
N TYR A 586 5.54 20.60 9.54
CA TYR A 586 5.85 21.70 8.64
C TYR A 586 6.35 21.15 7.30
N SER A 587 5.92 21.75 6.19
CA SER A 587 6.33 21.32 4.86
C SER A 587 7.75 21.77 4.53
N THR A 588 8.71 20.85 4.65
CA THR A 588 10.09 21.00 4.17
C THR A 588 10.20 20.56 2.69
N PRO A 589 11.24 20.96 1.95
CA PRO A 589 11.49 20.44 0.60
C PRO A 589 11.59 18.91 0.56
N GLU A 590 12.16 18.30 1.60
CA GLU A 590 12.30 16.85 1.75
C GLU A 590 10.94 16.17 1.95
N SER A 591 10.11 16.64 2.89
CA SER A 591 8.77 16.07 3.11
C SER A 591 7.81 16.32 1.94
N LEU A 592 8.01 17.38 1.14
CA LEU A 592 7.30 17.58 -0.11
C LEU A 592 7.77 16.60 -1.21
N SER A 593 9.05 16.21 -1.25
CA SER A 593 9.56 15.22 -2.21
C SER A 593 8.98 13.81 -1.97
N ASN A 594 8.63 13.48 -0.72
CA ASN A 594 7.93 12.24 -0.37
C ASN A 594 6.53 12.11 -1.01
N ARG A 595 6.00 13.18 -1.63
CA ARG A 595 4.72 13.19 -2.35
C ARG A 595 4.81 12.65 -3.78
N ASP A 596 6.00 12.60 -4.38
CA ASP A 596 6.23 12.20 -5.78
C ASP A 596 6.17 10.66 -6.00
N ARG A 597 5.17 10.03 -5.38
CA ARG A 597 4.90 8.60 -5.44
C ARG A 597 3.78 8.31 -6.42
N CYS A 598 3.88 7.18 -7.11
CA CYS A 598 2.80 6.70 -7.98
C CYS A 598 1.48 6.54 -7.21
N ARG A 599 0.38 6.73 -7.93
CA ARG A 599 -0.99 6.51 -7.46
C ARG A 599 -1.67 5.52 -8.39
N VAL A 600 -2.52 4.66 -7.83
CA VAL A 600 -3.38 3.76 -8.62
C VAL A 600 -4.62 4.55 -9.04
N GLY A 601 -5.11 4.29 -10.25
CA GLY A 601 -6.33 4.90 -10.79
C GLY A 601 -6.70 4.26 -12.13
N GLN A 602 -8.00 4.24 -12.44
CA GLN A 602 -8.49 3.81 -13.75
C GLN A 602 -8.43 4.96 -14.77
N ILE A 603 -8.30 4.60 -16.06
CA ILE A 603 -8.34 5.54 -17.18
C ILE A 603 -9.34 4.99 -18.19
N SER A 604 -10.37 5.78 -18.51
CA SER A 604 -11.31 5.45 -19.58
C SER A 604 -10.61 5.50 -20.94
N LEU A 605 -10.90 4.53 -21.81
CA LEU A 605 -10.49 4.54 -23.22
C LEU A 605 -11.59 5.10 -24.15
N TYR A 606 -12.69 5.62 -23.59
CA TYR A 606 -13.72 6.30 -24.37
C TYR A 606 -13.33 7.75 -24.72
N ASP A 607 -12.64 8.43 -23.80
CA ASP A 607 -12.27 9.85 -23.91
C ASP A 607 -10.76 10.06 -23.74
N GLY A 608 -10.28 11.20 -24.23
CA GLY A 608 -8.90 11.65 -24.02
C GLY A 608 -7.86 11.01 -24.94
N PRO A 609 -6.56 11.20 -24.66
CA PRO A 609 -5.49 10.93 -25.64
C PRO A 609 -5.21 9.43 -25.87
N LEU A 610 -5.71 8.54 -25.00
CA LEU A 610 -5.56 7.10 -25.15
C LEU A 610 -6.77 6.45 -25.88
N ALA A 611 -7.84 7.21 -26.14
CA ALA A 611 -9.04 6.69 -26.81
C ALA A 611 -8.77 6.16 -28.23
N GLN A 612 -7.73 6.67 -28.90
CA GLN A 612 -7.26 6.15 -30.20
C GLN A 612 -6.89 4.65 -30.18
N PHE A 613 -6.66 4.05 -29.01
CA PHE A 613 -6.38 2.62 -28.87
C PHE A 613 -7.64 1.79 -28.54
N GLY A 614 -8.77 2.43 -28.21
CA GLY A 614 -9.98 1.76 -27.70
C GLY A 614 -10.75 0.92 -28.73
N GLU A 615 -10.86 1.38 -29.98
CA GLU A 615 -11.70 0.72 -30.98
C GLU A 615 -11.03 -0.45 -31.73
N ALA A 616 -9.70 -0.45 -31.85
CA ALA A 616 -8.95 -1.48 -32.60
C ALA A 616 -7.47 -1.65 -32.19
N GLY A 617 -7.02 -1.00 -31.10
CA GLY A 617 -5.62 -1.07 -30.66
C GLY A 617 -5.27 -2.39 -29.98
N LYS A 618 -3.98 -2.77 -29.99
CA LYS A 618 -3.48 -3.85 -29.14
C LYS A 618 -3.05 -3.28 -27.79
N TYR A 619 -3.28 -4.04 -26.71
CA TYR A 619 -2.87 -3.65 -25.36
C TYR A 619 -1.37 -3.28 -25.26
N GLY A 620 -0.50 -3.99 -25.99
CA GLY A 620 0.92 -3.67 -26.00
C GLY A 620 1.29 -2.33 -26.65
N ASP A 621 0.53 -1.86 -27.63
CA ASP A 621 0.75 -0.56 -28.25
C ASP A 621 0.29 0.57 -27.31
N LEU A 622 -0.85 0.37 -26.64
CA LEU A 622 -1.35 1.22 -25.55
C LEU A 622 -0.34 1.32 -24.40
N PHE A 623 0.20 0.19 -23.92
CA PHE A 623 1.20 0.13 -22.85
C PHE A 623 2.44 0.98 -23.18
N VAL A 624 3.02 0.79 -24.38
CA VAL A 624 4.22 1.53 -24.81
C VAL A 624 3.93 3.02 -24.97
N ALA A 625 2.76 3.39 -25.49
CA ALA A 625 2.36 4.79 -25.63
C ALA A 625 2.13 5.48 -24.28
N ALA A 626 1.43 4.83 -23.35
CA ALA A 626 1.17 5.33 -22.01
C ALA A 626 2.47 5.52 -21.19
N LEU A 627 3.38 4.54 -21.27
CA LEU A 627 4.66 4.57 -20.57
C LEU A 627 5.58 5.67 -21.12
N LYS A 628 5.69 5.83 -22.44
CA LYS A 628 6.55 6.85 -23.07
C LYS A 628 6.03 8.27 -22.91
N SER A 629 4.74 8.48 -23.11
CA SER A 629 4.16 9.84 -23.19
C SER A 629 3.79 10.42 -21.83
N TYR A 630 3.41 9.56 -20.87
CA TYR A 630 2.87 9.98 -19.58
C TYR A 630 3.60 9.38 -18.36
N GLY A 631 4.52 8.44 -18.58
CA GLY A 631 5.15 7.68 -17.50
C GLY A 631 4.14 6.82 -16.73
N MET A 632 3.07 6.38 -17.39
CA MET A 632 2.02 5.55 -16.79
C MET A 632 2.29 4.08 -17.12
N LEU A 633 2.24 3.24 -16.09
CA LEU A 633 2.37 1.81 -16.22
C LEU A 633 0.96 1.20 -16.22
N CYS A 634 0.53 0.66 -17.35
CA CYS A 634 -0.70 -0.13 -17.41
C CYS A 634 -0.40 -1.52 -16.85
N ILE A 635 -1.13 -1.91 -15.81
CA ILE A 635 -1.14 -3.26 -15.26
C ILE A 635 -2.18 -4.03 -16.07
#